data_AF-A0A252AMW4-F1
#
_entry.id   AF-A0A252AMW4-F1
#
_cell.length_a   1.000
_cell.length_b   1.000
_cell.length_c   1.000
_cell.angle_alpha   90.00
_cell.angle_beta   90.00
_cell.angle_gamma   90.00
#
_symmetry.space_group_name_H-M   'P 1'
#
loop_
_entity.id
_entity.type
_entity.pdbx_description
1 polymer ?
#
loop_
_entity_poly.entity_id
_entity_poly.type
_entity_poly.pdbx_seq_one_letter_code
_entity_poly.pdbx_strand_id
1 'polypeptide(L)' 'MRQHKVMLGEKVLYQAAQLSHAQRFASARQAEGVACHVVPDTTPRQPRAVRINRLTGKPYKKPEK' A
#
# COMPACT_ATOMS: atom_id res chain seq x y z
N MET A 1 6.17 -2.60 4.82
CA MET A 1 5.05 -1.73 4.39
C MET A 1 5.10 -1.65 2.88
N ARG A 2 3.95 -1.64 2.18
CA ARG A 2 3.97 -1.45 0.72
C ARG A 2 4.46 -0.05 0.39
N GLN A 3 5.13 0.12 -0.74
CA GLN A 3 5.67 1.39 -1.21
C GLN A 3 5.26 1.64 -2.67
N HIS A 4 4.03 2.11 -2.87
CA HIS A 4 3.59 2.59 -4.17
C HIS A 4 4.31 3.90 -4.50
N LYS A 5 4.86 4.01 -5.70
CA LYS A 5 5.64 5.18 -6.12
C LYS A 5 4.86 5.95 -7.18
N VAL A 6 4.96 7.27 -7.15
CA VAL A 6 4.55 8.13 -8.27
C VAL A 6 5.83 8.65 -8.91
N MET A 7 5.98 8.38 -10.19
CA MET A 7 7.15 8.72 -10.98
C MET A 7 6.86 9.93 -11.86
N LEU A 8 7.85 10.79 -12.00
CA LEU A 8 7.92 11.85 -13.01
C LEU A 8 9.15 11.56 -13.86
N GLY A 9 8.94 10.97 -15.04
CA GLY A 9 10.03 10.38 -15.82
C GLY A 9 10.77 9.32 -14.98
N GLU A 10 12.07 9.52 -14.77
CA GLU A 10 12.94 8.61 -14.01
C GLU A 10 13.02 8.95 -12.51
N LYS A 11 12.44 10.07 -12.07
CA LYS A 11 12.52 10.53 -10.68
C LYS A 11 11.28 10.11 -9.89
N VAL A 12 11.49 9.68 -8.65
CA VAL A 12 10.39 9.42 -7.70
C VAL A 12 9.92 10.76 -7.14
N LEU A 13 8.65 11.07 -7.35
CA LEU A 13 8.04 12.33 -6.90
C LEU A 13 7.23 12.14 -5.60
N TYR A 14 6.64 10.96 -5.40
CA TYR A 14 5.87 10.65 -4.20
C TYR A 14 5.89 9.15 -3.88
N GLN A 15 5.80 8.80 -2.60
CA GLN A 15 5.69 7.40 -2.14
C GLN A 15 4.55 7.26 -1.13
N ALA A 16 3.74 6.21 -1.29
CA ALA A 16 2.58 5.95 -0.44
C ALA A 16 2.48 4.48 -0.05
N ALA A 17 1.95 4.23 1.16
CA ALA A 17 1.67 2.88 1.64
C ALA A 17 0.41 2.24 1.01
N GLN A 18 -0.48 3.07 0.46
CA GLN A 18 -1.74 2.66 -0.17
C GLN A 18 -1.75 3.08 -1.64
N LEU A 19 -2.23 2.18 -2.51
CA LEU A 19 -2.34 2.42 -3.95
C LEU A 19 -3.27 3.60 -4.26
N SER A 20 -4.38 3.70 -3.53
CA SER A 20 -5.37 4.79 -3.70
C SER A 20 -4.77 6.17 -3.46
N HIS A 21 -3.86 6.30 -2.50
CA HIS A 21 -3.16 7.58 -2.24
C HIS A 21 -2.24 7.95 -3.40
N ALA A 22 -1.45 7.00 -3.91
CA ALA A 22 -0.58 7.25 -5.05
C ALA A 22 -1.38 7.64 -6.31
N GLN A 23 -2.52 6.98 -6.55
CA GLN A 23 -3.43 7.29 -7.66
C GLN A 23 -4.05 8.68 -7.55
N ARG A 24 -4.60 9.04 -6.38
CA ARG A 24 -5.17 10.38 -6.15
C ARG A 24 -4.13 11.47 -6.36
N PHE A 25 -2.92 11.25 -5.87
CA PHE A 25 -1.82 12.19 -6.04
C PHE A 25 -1.43 12.35 -7.52
N ALA A 26 -1.25 11.24 -8.25
CA ALA A 26 -0.93 11.30 -9.67
C ALA A 26 -2.03 11.99 -10.49
N SER A 27 -3.31 11.69 -10.20
CA SER A 27 -4.45 12.33 -10.86
C SER A 27 -4.48 13.84 -10.63
N ALA A 28 -4.21 14.31 -9.41
CA ALA A 28 -4.14 15.73 -9.12
C ALA A 28 -3.00 16.42 -9.91
N ARG A 29 -1.82 15.79 -9.98
CA ARG A 29 -0.69 16.33 -10.73
C ARG A 29 -0.89 16.29 -12.24
N GLN A 30 -1.55 15.27 -12.77
CA GLN A 30 -1.95 15.23 -14.18
C GLN A 30 -2.93 16.34 -14.52
N ALA A 31 -3.87 16.68 -13.62
CA ALA A 31 -4.78 17.81 -13.80
C ALA A 31 -4.04 19.17 -13.82
N GLU A 32 -2.90 19.27 -13.14
CA GLU A 32 -1.99 20.43 -13.21
C GLU A 32 -1.08 20.40 -14.46
N GLY A 33 -1.20 19.39 -15.33
CA GLY A 33 -0.39 19.25 -16.55
C GLY A 33 0.95 18.52 -16.33
N VAL A 34 1.19 17.92 -15.17
CA VAL A 34 2.42 17.17 -14.86
C VAL A 34 2.27 15.71 -15.29
N ALA A 35 3.09 15.28 -16.26
CA ALA A 35 3.10 13.92 -16.81
C ALA A 35 3.71 12.89 -15.83
N CYS A 36 2.97 12.57 -14.77
CA CYS A 36 3.36 11.57 -13.76
C CYS A 36 2.57 10.26 -13.91
N HIS A 37 3.13 9.15 -13.42
CA HIS A 37 2.47 7.84 -13.44
C HIS A 37 2.73 7.07 -12.15
N VAL A 38 1.82 6.15 -11.80
CA VAL A 38 1.93 5.34 -10.58
C VAL A 38 2.57 4.00 -10.89
N VAL A 39 3.59 3.65 -10.12
CA VAL A 39 4.20 2.31 -10.08
C VAL A 39 3.69 1.59 -8.81
N PRO A 40 2.78 0.62 -8.95
CA PRO A 40 2.24 -0.10 -7.81
C PRO A 40 3.27 -1.08 -7.24
N ASP A 41 3.41 -1.09 -5.91
CA ASP A 41 4.12 -2.16 -5.23
C ASP A 41 3.28 -3.45 -5.22
N THR A 42 3.74 -4.43 -5.98
CA THR A 42 3.14 -5.77 -6.10
C THR A 42 3.66 -6.75 -5.05
N THR A 43 4.54 -6.32 -4.14
CA THR A 43 5.11 -7.20 -3.13
C THR A 43 3.99 -7.91 -2.33
N PRO A 44 4.03 -9.26 -2.24
CA PRO A 44 3.03 -10.01 -1.54
C PRO A 44 3.00 -9.60 -0.07
N ARG A 45 1.79 -9.36 0.43
CA ARG A 45 1.61 -8.98 1.83
C ARG A 45 1.92 -10.20 2.69
N GLN A 46 2.85 -10.06 3.64
CA GLN A 46 3.08 -11.13 4.61
C GLN A 46 1.78 -11.43 5.39
N PRO A 47 1.43 -12.72 5.54
CA PRO A 47 0.28 -13.11 6.33
C PRO A 47 0.44 -12.62 7.76
N ARG A 48 -0.62 -12.01 8.32
CA ARG A 48 -0.61 -11.59 9.72
C ARG A 48 -0.64 -12.84 10.59
N ALA A 49 0.34 -12.98 11.47
CA ALA A 49 0.34 -14.06 12.46
C ALA A 49 -0.94 -13.98 13.32
N VAL A 50 -1.57 -15.13 13.51
CA VAL A 50 -2.76 -15.24 14.36
C VAL A 50 -2.34 -14.93 15.80
N ARG A 51 -2.98 -13.94 16.41
CA ARG A 51 -2.73 -13.60 17.81
C ARG A 51 -3.41 -14.64 18.70
N ILE A 52 -2.61 -15.40 19.44
CA ILE A 52 -3.08 -16.36 20.44
C ILE A 52 -3.25 -15.64 21.79
N ASN A 53 -4.38 -15.87 22.44
CA ASN A 53 -4.62 -15.42 23.80
C ASN A 53 -3.82 -16.31 24.78
N ARG A 54 -2.94 -15.69 25.57
CA ARG A 54 -2.08 -16.39 26.53
C ARG A 54 -2.85 -17.07 27.67
N LEU A 55 -4.02 -16.56 28.04
CA LEU A 55 -4.82 -17.09 29.16
C LEU A 55 -5.67 -18.30 28.77
N THR A 56 -6.10 -18.37 27.50
CA THR A 56 -7.04 -19.41 27.04
C THR A 56 -6.44 -20.36 25.99
N GLY A 57 -5.24 -20.06 25.48
CA GLY A 57 -4.60 -20.80 24.38
C GLY A 57 -5.31 -20.68 23.03
N LYS A 58 -6.39 -19.90 22.94
CA LYS A 58 -7.24 -19.79 21.75
C LYS A 58 -6.92 -18.52 20.96
N PRO A 59 -7.09 -18.51 19.63
CA PRO A 59 -6.89 -17.30 18.83
C PRO A 59 -7.94 -16.24 19.15
N TYR A 60 -7.54 -14.96 19.22
CA TYR A 60 -8.44 -13.83 19.51
C TYR A 60 -9.53 -13.63 18.46
N LYS A 61 -9.26 -14.02 17.21
CA LYS A 61 -10.23 -14.08 16.12
C LYS A 61 -10.22 -15.50 15.57
N LYS A 62 -11.41 -16.07 15.32
CA LYS A 62 -11.50 -17.30 14.50
C LYS A 62 -10.86 -16.98 13.15
N PRO A 63 -10.04 -17.87 12.57
CA PRO A 63 -9.56 -17.67 11.21
C PRO A 63 -10.80 -17.53 10.31
N GLU A 64 -10.93 -16.39 9.63
CA GLU A 64 -11.92 -16.24 8.56
C GLU A 64 -11.64 -17.36 7.54
N LYS A 65 -12.67 -18.18 7.30
CA LYS A 65 -12.66 -19.30 6.35
C LYS A 65 -12.55 -18.77 4.92
#